data_AF-A0A1H1WLB5-F1
#
_entry.id   AF-A0A1H1WLB5-F1
#
_cell.length_a   1.000
_cell.length_b   1.000
_cell.length_c   1.000
_cell.angle_alpha   90.00
_cell.angle_beta   90.00
_cell.angle_gamma   90.00
#
_symmetry.space_group_name_H-M   'P 1'
#
loop_
_entity.id
_entity.type
_entity.pdbx_description
1 polymer ?
#
loop_
_entity_poly.entity_id
_entity_poly.type
_entity_poly.pdbx_seq_one_letter_code
_entity_poly.pdbx_strand_id
1 'polypeptide(L)'
;MPTIDGPGRTEMLDLLDLLDACERLADLQHRLAGDLHTLGLLDDTTRLNTIAQADQIDACIEQARHPLITGGSGSDIASSPGPRRHDSRRDPPDSRPHPYSGLAA
;
A
#
# COMPACT_ATOMS: atom_id res chain seq x y z
N MET A 1 -19.19 39.42 5.52
CA MET A 1 -18.39 38.47 6.30
C MET A 1 -17.47 37.75 5.33
N PRO A 2 -16.16 38.06 5.25
CA PRO A 2 -15.25 37.25 4.47
C PRO A 2 -14.91 36.01 5.31
N THR A 3 -15.22 34.82 4.78
CA THR A 3 -14.72 33.56 5.35
C THR A 3 -13.21 33.55 5.17
N ILE A 4 -12.51 33.50 6.29
CA ILE A 4 -11.05 33.33 6.32
C ILE A 4 -10.81 31.86 6.03
N ASP A 5 -10.88 31.48 4.76
CA ASP A 5 -10.27 30.24 4.31
C ASP A 5 -8.77 30.47 4.37
N GLY A 6 -8.16 29.99 5.47
CA GLY A 6 -6.72 30.06 5.66
C GLY A 6 -6.00 29.35 4.51
N PRO A 7 -4.82 29.83 4.08
CA PRO A 7 -4.11 29.32 2.91
C PRO A 7 -3.93 27.80 2.90
N GLY A 8 -3.80 27.18 4.08
CA GLY A 8 -3.64 25.73 4.20
C GLY A 8 -4.89 24.89 3.90
N ARG A 9 -6.11 25.45 3.84
CA ARG A 9 -7.32 24.69 3.51
C ARG A 9 -7.49 24.49 2.01
N THR A 10 -7.20 25.53 1.23
CA THR A 10 -7.29 25.50 -0.24
C THR A 10 -6.21 24.59 -0.82
N GLU A 11 -4.97 24.70 -0.32
CA GLU A 11 -3.85 23.84 -0.74
C GLU A 11 -4.09 22.35 -0.41
N MET A 12 -4.80 22.05 0.68
CA MET A 12 -5.16 20.68 1.04
C MET A 12 -6.26 20.11 0.15
N LEU A 13 -7.23 20.93 -0.26
CA LEU A 13 -8.26 20.55 -1.25
C LEU A 13 -7.62 20.29 -2.62
N ASP A 14 -6.72 21.17 -3.07
CA ASP A 14 -6.01 21.03 -4.35
C ASP A 14 -5.15 19.74 -4.38
N LEU A 15 -4.55 19.37 -3.25
CA LEU A 15 -3.78 18.12 -3.14
C LEU A 15 -4.67 16.88 -3.18
N LEU A 16 -5.83 16.89 -2.53
CA LEU A 16 -6.77 15.77 -2.58
C LEU A 16 -7.34 15.57 -3.98
N ASP A 17 -7.69 16.66 -4.68
CA ASP A 17 -8.16 16.60 -6.06
C ASP A 17 -7.08 16.06 -7.01
N LEU A 18 -5.81 16.41 -6.77
CA LEU A 18 -4.69 15.85 -7.52
C LEU A 18 -4.52 14.34 -7.27
N LEU A 19 -4.65 13.88 -6.02
CA LEU A 19 -4.58 12.46 -5.67
C LEU A 19 -5.73 11.66 -6.31
N ASP A 20 -6.95 12.19 -6.29
CA ASP A 20 -8.12 11.63 -6.99
C ASP A 20 -7.88 11.54 -8.51
N ALA A 21 -7.25 12.56 -9.11
CA ALA A 21 -6.92 12.54 -10.54
C ALA A 21 -5.86 11.48 -10.87
N CYS A 22 -4.85 11.32 -10.03
CA CYS A 22 -3.82 10.30 -10.20
C CYS A 22 -4.38 8.88 -10.09
N GLU A 23 -5.31 8.64 -9.16
CA GLU A 23 -5.99 7.34 -9.01
C GLU A 23 -6.78 6.97 -10.27
N ARG A 24 -7.55 7.93 -10.82
CA ARG A 24 -8.28 7.74 -12.08
C ARG A 24 -7.36 7.49 -13.27
N LEU A 25 -6.17 8.08 -13.29
CA LEU A 25 -5.16 7.85 -14.33
C LEU A 25 -4.55 6.45 -14.22
N ALA A 26 -4.25 5.97 -13.02
CA ALA A 26 -3.77 4.60 -12.78
C ALA A 26 -4.81 3.57 -13.25
N ASP A 27 -6.08 3.80 -12.90
CA ASP A 27 -7.24 2.99 -13.33
C ASP A 27 -7.36 2.93 -14.86
N LEU A 28 -7.21 4.08 -15.52
CA LEU A 28 -7.24 4.15 -16.98
C LEU A 28 -6.07 3.38 -17.60
N GLN A 29 -4.88 3.50 -17.03
CA GLN A 29 -3.68 2.81 -17.51
C GLN A 29 -3.81 1.29 -17.37
N HIS A 30 -4.42 0.81 -16.29
CA HIS A 30 -4.73 -0.61 -16.09
C HIS A 30 -5.67 -1.14 -17.19
N ARG A 31 -6.78 -0.42 -17.47
CA ARG A 31 -7.75 -0.80 -18.49
C ARG A 31 -7.16 -0.82 -19.89
N LEU A 32 -6.40 0.23 -20.25
CA LEU A 32 -5.74 0.32 -21.55
C LEU A 32 -4.72 -0.80 -21.76
N ALA A 33 -3.98 -1.19 -20.72
CA ALA A 33 -3.06 -2.32 -20.82
C ALA A 33 -3.79 -3.64 -21.14
N GLY A 34 -4.97 -3.85 -20.55
CA GLY A 34 -5.84 -4.99 -20.85
C GLY A 34 -6.40 -4.96 -22.28
N ASP A 35 -6.89 -3.81 -22.73
CA ASP A 35 -7.45 -3.64 -24.07
C ASP A 35 -6.38 -3.83 -25.15
N LEU A 36 -5.21 -3.20 -24.98
CA LEU A 36 -4.10 -3.31 -25.94
C LEU A 36 -3.56 -4.74 -26.03
N HIS A 37 -3.51 -5.46 -24.92
CA HIS A 37 -3.13 -6.87 -24.94
C HIS A 37 -4.18 -7.74 -25.64
N THR A 38 -5.47 -7.49 -25.39
CA THR A 38 -6.57 -8.20 -26.05
C THR A 38 -6.55 -7.97 -27.57
N LEU A 39 -6.15 -6.77 -28.00
CA LEU A 39 -5.94 -6.43 -29.41
C LEU A 39 -4.64 -6.97 -30.01
N GLY A 40 -3.78 -7.64 -29.22
CA GLY A 40 -2.49 -8.17 -29.65
C GLY A 40 -1.42 -7.10 -29.90
N LEU A 41 -1.65 -5.87 -29.42
CA LEU A 41 -0.73 -4.73 -29.56
C LEU A 41 0.26 -4.62 -28.40
N LEU A 42 0.04 -5.38 -27.33
CA LEU A 42 0.87 -5.41 -26.14
C LEU A 42 1.18 -6.85 -25.74
N ASP A 43 2.45 -7.17 -25.51
CA ASP A 43 2.86 -8.46 -24.99
C ASP A 43 2.51 -8.60 -23.51
N ASP A 44 2.43 -9.84 -23.03
CA ASP A 44 2.08 -10.14 -21.63
C ASP A 44 3.04 -9.53 -20.62
N THR A 45 4.33 -9.46 -20.93
CA THR A 45 5.34 -8.90 -20.01
C THR A 45 5.11 -7.41 -19.82
N THR A 46 4.93 -6.69 -20.93
CA THR A 46 4.62 -5.25 -20.88
C THR A 46 3.28 -5.00 -20.19
N ARG A 47 2.25 -5.82 -20.45
CA ARG A 47 0.95 -5.72 -19.75
C ARG A 47 1.13 -5.80 -18.23
N LEU A 48 1.80 -6.85 -17.76
CA LEU A 48 1.99 -7.10 -16.34
C LEU A 48 2.83 -6.02 -15.68
N ASN A 49 3.86 -5.50 -16.37
CA ASN A 49 4.65 -4.38 -15.87
C ASN A 49 3.81 -3.09 -15.77
N THR A 50 2.97 -2.80 -16.76
CA THR A 50 2.06 -1.64 -16.72
C THR A 50 1.05 -1.74 -15.59
N ILE A 51 0.49 -2.93 -15.35
CA ILE A 51 -0.41 -3.18 -14.21
C ILE A 51 0.33 -2.97 -12.89
N ALA A 52 1.52 -3.55 -12.73
CA ALA A 52 2.31 -3.40 -11.51
C ALA A 52 2.70 -1.94 -11.21
N GLN A 53 2.91 -1.13 -12.26
CA GLN A 53 3.14 0.31 -12.10
C GLN A 53 1.90 1.06 -11.62
N ALA A 54 0.71 0.73 -12.15
CA ALA A 54 -0.55 1.28 -11.66
C ALA A 54 -0.77 0.93 -10.18
N ASP A 55 -0.56 -0.33 -9.79
CA ASP A 55 -0.68 -0.76 -8.39
C ASP A 55 0.29 -0.01 -7.45
N GLN A 56 1.50 0.30 -7.92
CA GLN A 56 2.48 1.10 -7.16
C GLN A 56 2.03 2.56 -6.99
N ILE A 57 1.39 3.14 -8.01
CA ILE A 57 0.83 4.49 -7.94
C ILE A 57 -0.30 4.52 -6.92
N ASP A 58 -1.21 3.55 -6.93
CA ASP A 58 -2.30 3.45 -5.96
C ASP A 58 -1.77 3.33 -4.53
N ALA A 59 -0.76 2.47 -4.31
CA ALA A 59 -0.12 2.34 -3.01
C ALA A 59 0.54 3.66 -2.54
N CYS A 60 1.12 4.43 -3.47
CA CYS A 60 1.71 5.73 -3.17
C CYS A 60 0.66 6.78 -2.82
N ILE A 61 -0.47 6.79 -3.54
CA ILE A 61 -1.61 7.67 -3.27
C ILE A 61 -2.18 7.41 -1.88
N GLU A 62 -2.40 6.14 -1.52
CA GLU A 62 -2.89 5.76 -0.19
C GLU A 62 -1.96 6.23 0.93
N GLN A 63 -0.65 6.09 0.76
CA GLN A 63 0.34 6.60 1.71
C GLN A 63 0.31 8.12 1.84
N ALA A 64 0.07 8.85 0.73
CA ALA A 64 -0.05 10.30 0.73
C ALA A 64 -1.37 10.79 1.35
N ARG A 65 -2.47 10.04 1.18
CA ARG A 65 -3.79 10.34 1.78
C ARG A 65 -3.82 10.11 3.29
N HIS A 66 -3.16 9.07 3.78
CA HIS A 66 -3.19 8.68 5.19
C HIS A 66 -2.92 9.84 6.18
N PRO A 67 -1.85 10.64 6.05
CA PRO A 67 -1.59 11.77 6.95
C PRO A 67 -2.61 12.92 6.80
N LEU A 68 -3.25 13.08 5.64
CA LEU A 68 -4.28 14.11 5.41
C LEU A 68 -5.61 13.76 6.09
N ILE A 69 -5.97 12.47 6.09
CA ILE A 69 -7.20 11.97 6.73
C ILE A 69 -7.02 11.87 8.25
N THR A 70 -5.84 11.49 8.72
CA THR A 70 -5.53 11.34 10.16
C THR A 70 -5.10 12.64 10.84
N GLY A 71 -4.57 13.62 10.08
CA GLY A 71 -4.13 14.93 10.60
C GLY A 71 -5.27 15.88 10.99
N GLY A 72 -6.54 15.54 10.70
CA GLY A 72 -7.71 16.29 11.17
C GLY A 72 -8.13 15.97 12.60
N SER A 73 -7.54 14.95 13.25
CA SER A 73 -7.96 14.49 14.57
C SER A 73 -6.76 14.03 15.39
N GLY A 74 -6.25 14.91 16.25
CA GLY A 74 -5.30 14.51 17.30
C GLY A 74 -4.05 15.37 17.36
N SER A 75 -4.19 16.56 17.95
CA SER A 75 -3.18 17.01 18.90
C SER A 75 -3.07 15.94 19.99
N ASP A 76 -2.16 14.97 19.85
CA ASP A 76 -1.64 14.18 20.97
C ASP A 76 -0.21 13.75 20.66
N ILE A 77 0.67 14.68 20.99
CA ILE A 77 2.09 14.44 21.22
C ILE A 77 2.18 13.60 22.50
N ALA A 78 2.07 12.28 22.45
CA ALA A 78 2.39 11.45 23.61
C ALA A 78 2.78 10.01 23.24
N SER A 79 4.06 9.73 23.54
CA SER A 79 4.60 8.42 23.95
C SER A 79 5.26 7.57 22.86
N SER A 80 6.55 7.81 22.68
CA SER A 80 7.51 6.75 22.33
C SER A 80 7.42 5.59 23.33
N PRO A 81 7.24 4.33 22.88
CA PRO A 81 7.64 3.17 23.66
C PRO A 81 9.12 2.87 23.37
N GLY A 82 9.94 2.82 24.42
CA GLY A 82 11.39 2.67 24.37
C GLY A 82 11.92 1.37 23.72
N PRO A 83 13.25 1.23 23.62
CA PRO A 83 13.90 0.19 22.85
C PRO A 83 13.59 -1.21 23.40
N ARG A 84 13.09 -2.10 22.54
CA ARG A 84 12.85 -3.51 22.84
C ARG A 84 14.19 -4.18 23.16
N ARG A 85 14.33 -4.67 24.40
CA ARG A 85 15.45 -5.52 24.81
C ARG A 85 15.39 -6.82 24.01
N HIS A 86 16.47 -7.08 23.28
CA HIS A 86 16.73 -8.32 22.57
C HIS A 86 17.09 -9.39 23.61
N ASP A 87 16.12 -10.22 24.00
CA ASP A 87 16.40 -11.39 24.84
C ASP A 87 16.71 -12.58 23.93
N SER A 88 18.01 -12.78 23.67
CA SER A 88 18.54 -13.94 22.98
C SER A 88 18.89 -15.01 24.00
N ARG A 89 17.92 -15.83 24.40
CA ARG A 89 18.21 -17.11 25.06
C ARG A 89 17.44 -18.25 24.40
N ARG A 90 18.26 -19.07 23.73
CA ARG A 90 17.98 -20.36 23.11
C ARG A 90 17.05 -21.25 23.95
N ASP A 91 16.01 -21.75 23.31
CA ASP A 91 15.42 -23.06 23.64
C ASP A 91 15.66 -24.03 22.47
N PRO A 92 16.01 -25.31 22.74
CA PRO A 92 16.25 -26.31 21.71
C PRO A 92 14.93 -26.86 21.12
N PRO A 93 14.88 -27.20 19.82
CA PRO A 93 13.71 -27.89 19.27
C PRO A 93 13.72 -29.37 19.68
N ASP A 94 12.70 -29.72 20.47
CA ASP A 94 12.37 -31.09 20.86
C ASP A 94 11.80 -31.88 19.67
N SER A 95 12.42 -33.04 19.44
CA SER A 95 11.92 -34.30 18.90
C SER A 95 10.66 -34.30 18.00
N ARG A 96 10.88 -34.55 16.70
CA ARG A 96 9.87 -34.98 15.72
C ARG A 96 9.26 -36.35 16.11
N PRO A 97 7.93 -36.55 16.02
CA PRO A 97 7.37 -37.86 15.74
C PRO A 97 7.18 -38.05 14.23
N HIS A 98 7.89 -39.03 13.65
CA HIS A 98 7.58 -39.58 12.33
C HIS A 98 6.34 -40.48 12.44
N PRO A 99 5.30 -40.32 11.61
CA PRO A 99 4.35 -41.38 11.35
C PRO A 99 4.67 -42.07 10.01
N TYR A 100 4.47 -43.39 10.00
CA TYR A 100 4.51 -44.31 8.85
C TYR A 100 5.88 -44.86 8.41
N SER A 101 6.25 -46.00 9.00
CA SER A 101 6.77 -47.15 8.26
C SER A 101 6.54 -48.41 9.10
N GLY A 102 5.28 -48.86 9.15
CA GLY A 102 4.92 -50.19 9.59
C GLY A 102 4.50 -51.00 8.37
N LEU A 103 5.47 -51.66 7.72
CA LEU A 103 5.21 -52.81 6.87
C LEU A 103 5.72 -54.02 7.64
N ALA A 104 4.78 -54.77 8.21
CA ALA A 104 5.01 -56.06 8.83
C ALA A 104 4.34 -57.14 7.98
N ALA A 105 5.08 -58.25 7.82
CA ALA A 105 4.72 -59.56 7.27
C ALA A 105 4.55 -59.67 5.74
#